data_AF-A0AA37UQR5-F1
#
_entry.id   AF-A0AA37UQR5-F1
#
_cell.length_a   1.000
_cell.length_b   1.000
_cell.length_c   1.000
_cell.angle_alpha   90.00
_cell.angle_beta   90.00
_cell.angle_gamma   90.00
#
_symmetry.space_group_name_H-M   'P 1'
#
loop_
_entity.id
_entity.type
_entity.pdbx_description
1 polymer ?
#
loop_
_entity_poly.entity_id
_entity_poly.type
_entity_poly.pdbx_seq_one_letter_code
_entity_poly.pdbx_strand_id
1 'polypeptide(L)'
;MAARNSTAVLSRALRAQHTPQIPARHAEKRPSIVANFYKTFTRPVLKTLLMATLTYQIAYWSWTKLEQDEIREEKGREIEGLEARVAELQAGNKGTRA
;
A
#
# COMPACT_ATOMS: atom_id res chain seq x y z
N MET A 1 -1.73 -88.75 -26.70
CA MET A 1 -1.70 -88.94 -25.23
C MET A 1 -1.41 -87.59 -24.57
N ALA A 2 -2.24 -87.20 -23.58
CA ALA A 2 -2.07 -86.14 -22.56
C ALA A 2 -1.53 -84.76 -23.01
N ALA A 3 -2.39 -83.74 -23.15
CA ALA A 3 -2.83 -82.82 -22.08
C ALA A 3 -1.71 -81.91 -21.53
N ARG A 4 -1.87 -80.59 -21.68
CA ARG A 4 -1.88 -79.62 -20.55
C ARG A 4 -1.99 -78.16 -21.01
N ASN A 5 -2.96 -77.50 -20.37
CA ASN A 5 -3.33 -76.08 -20.46
C ASN A 5 -2.30 -75.19 -19.74
N SER A 6 -2.19 -73.91 -20.15
CA SER A 6 -2.02 -72.68 -19.31
C SER A 6 -1.60 -71.51 -20.23
N THR A 7 -2.50 -70.64 -20.69
CA THR A 7 -2.98 -69.37 -20.09
C THR A 7 -1.93 -68.36 -19.63
N ALA A 8 -2.27 -67.10 -19.93
CA ALA A 8 -1.79 -65.85 -19.33
C ALA A 8 -0.55 -65.20 -19.97
N VAL A 9 -0.84 -64.47 -21.06
CA VAL A 9 -0.68 -63.01 -21.15
C VAL A 9 0.54 -62.47 -20.42
N LEU A 10 1.61 -62.21 -21.18
CA LEU A 10 2.72 -61.36 -20.74
C LEU A 10 2.21 -59.94 -20.56
N SER A 11 1.93 -59.63 -19.31
CA SER A 11 1.59 -58.34 -18.75
C SER A 11 2.59 -57.30 -19.22
N ARG A 12 2.11 -56.40 -20.08
CA ARG A 12 2.30 -54.95 -19.99
C ARG A 12 3.46 -54.57 -19.06
N ALA A 13 4.67 -54.62 -19.60
CA ALA A 13 5.85 -54.07 -18.96
C ALA A 13 5.66 -52.55 -18.87
N LEU A 14 5.00 -52.17 -17.79
CA LEU A 14 5.10 -50.88 -17.15
C LEU A 14 6.57 -50.52 -16.99
N ARG A 15 7.03 -49.55 -17.78
CA ARG A 15 7.54 -48.32 -17.16
C ARG A 15 7.57 -47.20 -18.16
N ALA A 16 6.54 -46.37 -18.09
CA ALA A 16 6.66 -44.96 -18.39
C ALA A 16 7.98 -44.45 -17.82
N GLN A 17 8.78 -43.80 -18.65
CA GLN A 17 9.96 -43.06 -18.25
C GLN A 17 9.55 -42.00 -17.23
N HIS A 18 9.64 -42.34 -15.96
CA HIS A 18 9.59 -41.35 -14.89
C HIS A 18 11.00 -40.78 -14.80
N THR A 19 11.25 -39.70 -15.54
CA THR A 19 12.36 -38.79 -15.22
C THR A 19 12.12 -38.35 -13.78
N PRO A 20 13.03 -38.63 -12.82
CA PRO A 20 12.88 -38.05 -11.51
C PRO A 20 12.97 -36.53 -11.68
N GLN A 21 11.84 -35.83 -11.55
CA GLN A 21 11.87 -34.40 -11.30
C GLN A 21 12.59 -34.23 -9.97
N ILE A 22 13.86 -33.82 -10.04
CA ILE A 22 14.57 -33.29 -8.88
C ILE A 22 13.71 -32.11 -8.45
N PRO A 23 13.08 -32.13 -7.25
CA PRO A 23 12.39 -30.95 -6.78
C PRO A 23 13.45 -29.85 -6.79
N ALA A 24 13.20 -28.75 -7.50
CA ALA A 24 14.04 -27.58 -7.46
C ALA A 24 14.20 -27.25 -5.97
N ARG A 25 15.34 -27.64 -5.39
CA ARG A 25 15.67 -27.27 -4.01
C ARG A 25 15.56 -25.77 -4.05
N HIS A 26 14.56 -25.21 -3.36
CA HIS A 26 14.56 -23.80 -3.06
C HIS A 26 15.98 -23.51 -2.58
N ALA A 27 16.72 -22.75 -3.38
CA ALA A 27 18.05 -22.34 -3.00
C ALA A 27 17.83 -21.44 -1.79
N GLU A 28 17.80 -22.05 -0.62
CA GLU A 28 17.56 -21.43 0.65
C GLU A 28 18.74 -20.48 0.83
N LYS A 29 18.54 -19.21 0.44
CA LYS A 29 19.53 -18.16 0.59
C LYS A 29 19.80 -18.09 2.09
N ARG A 30 20.89 -18.71 2.51
CA ARG A 30 21.34 -18.66 3.91
C ARG A 30 21.35 -17.19 4.30
N PRO A 31 20.57 -16.79 5.32
CA PRO A 31 20.47 -15.38 5.67
C PRO A 31 21.86 -14.91 6.08
N SER A 32 22.36 -13.86 5.42
CA SER A 32 23.68 -13.32 5.76
C SER A 32 23.63 -12.76 7.18
N ILE A 33 24.70 -12.98 7.95
CA ILE A 33 24.83 -12.48 9.34
C ILE A 33 24.55 -10.97 9.39
N VAL A 34 25.04 -10.24 8.40
CA VAL A 34 24.82 -8.79 8.25
C VAL A 34 23.33 -8.47 8.02
N ALA A 35 22.63 -9.20 7.17
CA ALA A 35 21.20 -8.99 6.96
C ALA A 35 20.37 -9.25 8.23
N ASN A 36 20.74 -10.27 9.02
CA ASN A 36 20.09 -10.55 10.30
C ASN A 36 20.34 -9.42 11.32
N PHE A 37 21.54 -8.84 11.34
CA PHE A 37 21.86 -7.71 12.24
C PHE A 37 20.94 -6.50 12.00
N TYR A 38 20.85 -6.02 10.75
CA TYR A 38 19.97 -4.89 10.42
C TYR A 38 18.48 -5.23 10.59
N LYS A 39 18.10 -6.49 10.35
CA LYS A 39 16.72 -6.96 10.57
C LYS A 39 16.35 -6.96 12.05
N THR A 40 17.28 -7.27 12.94
CA THR A 40 17.02 -7.37 14.38
C THR A 40 17.14 -6.03 15.08
N PHE A 41 18.18 -5.24 14.79
CA PHE A 41 18.49 -4.03 15.55
C PHE A 41 17.99 -2.76 14.87
N THR A 42 18.08 -2.67 13.55
CA THR A 42 17.77 -1.43 12.84
C THR A 42 16.27 -1.30 12.54
N ARG A 43 15.57 -2.41 12.26
CA ARG A 43 14.11 -2.36 12.03
C ARG A 43 13.32 -1.80 13.21
N PRO A 44 13.53 -2.23 14.46
CA PRO A 44 12.82 -1.66 15.61
C PRO A 44 13.15 -0.19 15.82
N VAL A 45 14.43 0.19 15.75
CA VAL A 45 14.88 1.59 15.92
C VAL A 45 14.31 2.50 14.85
N LEU A 46 14.31 2.04 13.59
CA LEU A 46 13.71 2.81 12.50
C LEU A 46 12.20 2.93 12.70
N LYS A 47 11.52 1.87 13.14
CA LYS A 47 10.08 1.91 13.41
C LYS A 47 9.74 2.91 14.51
N THR A 48 10.50 2.94 15.60
CA THR A 48 10.26 3.89 16.69
C THR A 48 10.60 5.32 16.27
N LEU A 49 11.70 5.54 15.55
CA LEU A 49 12.09 6.85 15.03
C LEU A 49 11.03 7.42 14.08
N LEU A 50 10.52 6.59 13.16
CA LEU A 50 9.49 7.00 12.21
C LEU A 50 8.16 7.27 12.90
N MET A 51 7.75 6.43 13.85
CA MET A 51 6.54 6.68 14.65
C MET A 51 6.67 7.93 15.50
N ALA A 52 7.79 8.13 16.19
CA ALA A 52 8.05 9.32 16.99
C ALA A 52 8.02 10.59 16.12
N THR A 53 8.69 10.57 14.97
CA THR A 53 8.66 11.67 14.01
C THR A 53 7.22 11.93 13.54
N LEU A 54 6.50 10.89 13.12
CA LEU A 54 5.12 11.01 12.65
C LEU A 54 4.20 11.60 13.73
N THR A 55 4.31 11.14 14.97
CA THR A 55 3.53 11.68 16.10
C THR A 55 3.83 13.15 16.31
N TYR A 56 5.10 13.56 16.27
CA TYR A 56 5.47 14.97 16.34
C TYR A 56 4.90 15.78 15.17
N GLN A 57 4.97 15.25 13.94
CA GLN A 57 4.41 15.92 12.77
C GLN A 57 2.89 16.11 12.90
N ILE A 58 2.15 15.10 13.36
CA ILE A 58 0.69 15.20 13.55
C ILE A 58 0.35 16.20 14.65
N ALA A 59 1.11 16.21 15.75
CA ALA A 59 0.91 17.16 16.84
C ALA A 59 1.18 18.60 16.39
N TYR A 60 2.31 18.83 15.71
CA TYR A 60 2.67 20.14 15.17
C TYR A 60 1.66 20.60 14.11
N TRP A 61 1.29 19.70 13.20
CA TRP A 61 0.27 19.99 12.19
C TRP A 61 -1.08 20.34 12.84
N SER A 62 -1.52 19.58 13.85
CA SER A 62 -2.76 19.87 14.58
C SER A 62 -2.73 21.23 15.26
N TRP A 63 -1.59 21.60 15.85
CA TRP A 63 -1.40 22.93 16.44
C TRP A 63 -1.57 24.03 15.38
N THR A 64 -0.83 23.95 14.26
CA THR A 64 -0.94 24.93 13.17
C THR A 64 -2.35 24.94 12.57
N LYS A 65 -3.04 23.79 12.54
CA LYS A 65 -4.38 23.68 11.98
C LYS A 65 -5.44 24.39 12.83
N LEU A 66 -5.34 24.28 14.16
CA LEU A 66 -6.24 25.00 15.07
C LEU A 66 -6.17 26.51 14.85
N GLU A 67 -4.96 27.06 14.70
CA GLU A 67 -4.76 28.49 14.43
C GLU A 67 -5.32 28.92 13.06
N GLN A 68 -5.20 28.05 12.05
CA GLN A 68 -5.68 28.36 10.70
C GLN A 68 -7.20 28.27 10.56
N ASP A 69 -7.87 27.44 11.35
CA ASP A 69 -9.32 27.25 11.22
C ASP A 69 -10.10 28.51 11.65
N GLU A 70 -9.62 29.25 12.66
CA GLU A 70 -10.20 30.54 13.06
C GLU A 70 -9.99 31.63 11.99
N ILE A 71 -8.76 31.72 11.44
CA ILE A 71 -8.43 32.67 10.36
C ILE A 71 -9.23 32.37 9.09
N ARG A 72 -9.44 31.09 8.78
CA ARG A 72 -10.19 30.67 7.58
C ARG A 72 -11.66 31.04 7.68
N GLU A 73 -12.27 30.95 8.86
CA GLU A 73 -13.65 31.39 9.06
C GLU A 73 -13.79 32.90 8.87
N GLU A 74 -12.90 33.69 9.47
CA GLU A 74 -12.91 35.16 9.34
C GLU A 74 -12.72 35.59 7.88
N LYS A 75 -11.72 35.02 7.19
CA LYS A 75 -11.47 35.32 5.77
C LYS A 75 -12.60 34.84 4.86
N GLY A 76 -13.25 33.73 5.18
CA GLY A 76 -14.43 33.27 4.45
C GLY A 76 -15.57 34.29 4.51
N ARG A 77 -15.85 34.82 5.69
CA ARG A 77 -16.88 35.86 5.88
C ARG A 77 -16.53 37.18 5.21
N GLU A 78 -15.25 37.56 5.21
CA GLU A 78 -14.77 38.74 4.49
C GLU A 78 -14.98 38.59 2.98
N ILE A 79 -14.67 37.42 2.42
CA ILE A 79 -14.87 37.12 0.99
C ILE A 79 -16.36 37.17 0.63
N GLU A 80 -17.24 36.52 1.40
CA GLU A 80 -18.68 36.55 1.15
C GLU A 80 -19.23 38.00 1.18
N GLY A 81 -18.77 38.82 2.12
CA GLY A 81 -19.15 40.22 2.22
C GLY A 81 -18.67 41.04 1.02
N LEU A 82 -17.45 40.78 0.54
CA LEU A 82 -16.90 41.43 -0.65
C LEU A 82 -17.65 40.99 -1.91
N GLU A 83 -17.98 39.72 -2.06
CA GLU A 83 -18.77 39.20 -3.18
C GLU A 83 -20.17 39.82 -3.21
N ALA A 84 -20.82 39.97 -2.05
CA ALA A 84 -22.11 40.64 -1.96
C ALA A 84 -22.04 42.11 -2.41
N ARG A 85 -21.01 42.86 -1.97
CA ARG A 85 -20.80 44.25 -2.39
C ARG A 85 -20.48 44.37 -3.88
N VAL A 86 -19.69 43.44 -4.43
CA VAL A 86 -19.42 43.41 -5.87
C VAL A 86 -20.70 43.14 -6.65
N ALA A 87 -21.54 42.20 -6.20
CA ALA A 87 -22.83 41.90 -6.83
C ALA A 87 -23.77 43.10 -6.81
N GLU A 88 -23.87 43.80 -5.67
CA GLU A 88 -24.66 45.03 -5.54
C GLU A 88 -24.18 46.14 -6.48
N LEU A 89 -22.87 46.40 -6.53
CA LEU A 89 -22.28 47.40 -7.42
C LEU A 89 -22.46 47.04 -8.90
N GLN A 90 -22.34 45.76 -9.26
CA GLN A 90 -22.60 45.31 -10.63
C GLN A 90 -24.08 45.46 -11.01
N ALA A 91 -25.01 45.21 -10.09
CA ALA A 91 -26.43 45.41 -10.32
C ALA A 91 -26.78 46.90 -10.47
N GLY A 92 -26.25 47.76 -9.59
CA GLY A 92 -26.42 49.21 -9.68
C GLY A 92 -25.85 49.80 -10.97
N ASN A 93 -24.63 49.42 -11.35
CA ASN A 93 -23.99 49.85 -12.60
C ASN A 93 -24.72 49.39 -13.87
N LYS A 94 -25.36 48.20 -13.84
CA LYS A 94 -26.24 47.76 -14.94
C LYS A 94 -27.50 48.60 -15.03
N GLY A 95 -28.11 48.97 -13.90
CA GLY A 95 -29.26 49.86 -13.85
C GLY A 95 -28.96 51.32 -14.21
N THR A 96 -27.70 51.76 -14.14
CA THR A 96 -27.30 53.12 -14.58
C THR A 96 -26.96 53.20 -16.07
N ARG A 97 -26.76 52.06 -16.74
CA ARG A 97 -26.41 51.97 -18.17
C ARG A 97 -27.56 51.50 -19.06
N ALA A 98 -28.71 51.18 -18.49
CA ALA A 98 -29.97 50.87 -19.19
C ALA A 98 -30.88 52.10 -19.17
#